data_AF-R7MDB0-F1
#
_entry.id   AF-R7MDB0-F1
#
_cell.length_a   1.000
_cell.length_b   1.000
_cell.length_c   1.000
_cell.angle_alpha   90.00
_cell.angle_beta   90.00
_cell.angle_gamma   90.00
#
_symmetry.space_group_name_H-M   'P 1'
#
loop_
_entity.id
_entity.type
_entity.pdbx_description
1 polymer ?
#
loop_
_entity_poly.entity_id
_entity_poly.type
_entity_poly.pdbx_seq_one_letter_code
_entity_poly.pdbx_strand_id
1 'polypeptide(L)'
;MFISYINNTQSPSFQANLNSKKLRFKNADFWVNIRGYGKNRIWAHSVKNTADTAVNLIRKDTSCENVLRFITAGITKANKFTLDLTKREHTGILRASREGWRSGSNWNKYDILATDYSHRKSIYKSYELRLDKRIDNPLENPYPYINLTRSVSGSDTHFLRHGDKNSVNAALDMVGELYKNHIAKYTKIDVQPEHLKDINDNVAEIRWILAHSTPWERGSDSIANVFIRAIYKALGIKATPLAKGVSLDLEAYCTELDRYKKKFPTYFEKPPEVIL
;
A
#
# COMPACT_ATOMS: atom_id res chain seq x y z
N MET A 1 7.57 -39.69 -43.58
CA MET A 1 8.39 -38.75 -42.80
C MET A 1 7.44 -37.98 -41.90
N PHE A 2 7.24 -38.47 -40.67
CA PHE A 2 6.28 -37.90 -39.72
C PHE A 2 6.99 -36.81 -38.91
N ILE A 3 6.56 -35.57 -39.07
CA ILE A 3 6.98 -34.46 -38.20
C ILE A 3 6.17 -34.58 -36.91
N SER A 4 6.82 -35.01 -35.83
CA SER A 4 6.24 -35.01 -34.50
C SER A 4 6.08 -33.56 -34.02
N TYR A 5 4.84 -33.14 -33.83
CA TYR A 5 4.53 -31.97 -33.01
C TYR A 5 5.02 -32.23 -31.59
N ILE A 6 6.03 -31.48 -31.14
CA ILE A 6 6.36 -31.40 -29.73
C ILE A 6 5.25 -30.57 -29.08
N ASN A 7 4.25 -31.28 -28.53
CA ASN A 7 3.34 -30.74 -27.53
C ASN A 7 4.16 -30.42 -26.29
N ASN A 8 4.62 -29.17 -26.18
CA ASN A 8 5.16 -28.65 -24.92
C ASN A 8 3.98 -28.23 -24.01
N THR A 9 3.15 -29.21 -23.64
CA THR A 9 2.08 -29.07 -22.65
C THR A 9 2.58 -29.56 -21.31
N GLN A 10 3.28 -28.70 -20.58
CA GLN A 10 3.33 -28.67 -19.11
C GLN A 10 4.18 -27.47 -18.69
N SER A 11 3.57 -26.27 -18.70
CA SER A 11 4.02 -25.23 -17.76
C SER A 11 3.90 -25.84 -16.36
N PRO A 12 4.92 -25.76 -15.47
CA PRO A 12 4.73 -26.09 -14.07
C PRO A 12 3.59 -25.17 -13.59
N SER A 13 2.43 -25.79 -13.41
CA SER A 13 1.17 -25.08 -13.36
C SER A 13 1.11 -24.38 -12.02
N PHE A 14 1.10 -23.05 -12.02
CA PHE A 14 0.78 -22.24 -10.86
C PHE A 14 -0.43 -22.83 -10.08
N GLN A 15 -0.16 -23.48 -8.94
CA GLN A 15 -1.07 -24.26 -8.11
C GLN A 15 -1.77 -23.46 -7.02
N ALA A 16 -1.40 -22.19 -6.79
CA ALA A 16 -2.07 -21.40 -5.74
C ALA A 16 -3.58 -21.31 -6.03
N ASN A 17 -4.36 -22.10 -5.28
CA ASN A 17 -5.80 -22.15 -5.42
C ASN A 17 -6.38 -20.88 -4.81
N LEU A 18 -6.55 -19.83 -5.61
CA LEU A 18 -7.13 -18.55 -5.16
C LEU A 18 -8.55 -18.68 -4.60
N ASN A 19 -9.24 -19.77 -4.94
CA ASN A 19 -10.57 -20.08 -4.40
C ASN A 19 -10.51 -20.75 -3.03
N SER A 20 -9.32 -21.15 -2.57
CA SER A 20 -9.05 -21.65 -1.22
C SER A 20 -9.71 -20.73 -0.20
N LYS A 21 -10.49 -21.32 0.70
CA LYS A 21 -11.18 -20.59 1.77
C LYS A 21 -10.18 -19.81 2.64
N LYS A 22 -8.92 -20.29 2.74
CA LYS A 22 -7.83 -19.64 3.49
C LYS A 22 -7.40 -18.30 2.87
N LEU A 23 -7.45 -18.18 1.55
CA LEU A 23 -7.04 -16.97 0.79
C LEU A 23 -8.18 -15.97 0.54
N ARG A 24 -9.41 -16.28 0.95
CA ARG A 24 -10.53 -15.35 0.76
C ARG A 24 -10.34 -14.11 1.61
N PHE A 25 -10.49 -12.95 0.99
CA PHE A 25 -10.53 -11.71 1.76
C PHE A 25 -11.79 -11.67 2.61
N LYS A 26 -11.64 -11.10 3.80
CA LYS A 26 -12.72 -10.74 4.71
C LYS A 26 -12.73 -9.22 4.84
N ASN A 27 -13.89 -8.63 5.15
CA ASN A 27 -13.97 -7.19 5.40
C ASN A 27 -12.99 -6.73 6.49
N ALA A 28 -12.74 -7.60 7.49
CA ALA A 28 -11.79 -7.34 8.57
C ALA A 28 -10.34 -7.19 8.10
N ASP A 29 -9.96 -7.78 6.97
CA ASP A 29 -8.59 -7.66 6.43
C ASP A 29 -8.26 -6.20 6.03
N PHE A 30 -9.27 -5.33 5.85
CA PHE A 30 -9.11 -3.94 5.44
C PHE A 30 -9.42 -2.93 6.56
N TRP A 31 -9.67 -3.39 7.78
CA TRP A 31 -9.87 -2.48 8.91
C TRP A 31 -8.52 -2.03 9.49
N VAL A 32 -8.45 -0.78 9.90
CA VAL A 32 -7.34 -0.26 10.73
C VAL A 32 -7.75 -0.46 12.19
N ASN A 33 -7.03 -1.33 12.90
CA ASN A 33 -7.36 -1.71 14.28
C ASN A 33 -6.69 -0.75 15.29
N ILE A 34 -6.96 0.55 15.15
CA ILE A 34 -6.45 1.62 16.02
C ILE A 34 -7.64 2.31 16.70
N ARG A 35 -7.48 2.70 17.97
CA ARG A 35 -8.51 3.44 18.70
C ARG A 35 -8.87 4.73 17.95
N GLY A 36 -10.17 4.95 17.73
CA GLY A 36 -10.67 6.12 16.99
C GLY A 36 -10.85 5.90 15.49
N TYR A 37 -10.33 4.79 14.92
CA TYR A 37 -10.68 4.36 13.57
C TYR A 37 -12.02 3.60 13.58
N GLY A 38 -12.97 4.08 12.78
CA GLY A 38 -14.27 3.44 12.61
C GLY A 38 -14.21 2.19 11.74
N LYS A 39 -15.11 1.24 11.97
CA LYS A 39 -15.33 0.07 11.09
C LYS A 39 -16.51 0.34 10.18
N ASN A 40 -16.24 0.71 8.92
CA ASN A 40 -17.28 0.87 7.91
C ASN A 40 -17.42 -0.43 7.08
N ARG A 41 -18.50 -1.18 7.31
CA ARG A 41 -18.72 -2.47 6.63
C ARG A 41 -19.01 -2.32 5.14
N ILE A 42 -19.74 -1.28 4.73
CA ILE A 42 -20.08 -1.01 3.32
C ILE A 42 -18.81 -0.66 2.55
N TRP A 43 -18.01 0.26 3.11
CA TRP A 43 -16.70 0.61 2.57
C TRP A 43 -15.80 -0.63 2.45
N ALA A 44 -15.65 -1.38 3.55
CA ALA A 44 -14.78 -2.56 3.55
C ALA A 44 -15.24 -3.63 2.55
N HIS A 45 -16.54 -3.79 2.33
CA HIS A 45 -17.07 -4.68 1.30
C HIS A 45 -16.71 -4.20 -0.12
N SER A 46 -16.87 -2.91 -0.41
CA SER A 46 -16.46 -2.33 -1.70
C SER A 46 -14.96 -2.52 -1.94
N VAL A 47 -14.14 -2.24 -0.93
CA VAL A 47 -12.68 -2.39 -0.98
C VAL A 47 -12.28 -3.85 -1.19
N LYS A 48 -12.94 -4.78 -0.51
CA LYS A 48 -12.72 -6.23 -0.70
C LYS A 48 -12.94 -6.64 -2.15
N ASN A 49 -14.02 -6.18 -2.76
CA ASN A 49 -14.35 -6.51 -4.15
C ASN A 49 -13.31 -5.91 -5.12
N THR A 50 -12.87 -4.67 -4.88
CA THR A 50 -11.75 -4.08 -5.62
C THR A 50 -10.48 -4.91 -5.47
N ALA A 51 -10.12 -5.33 -4.26
CA ALA A 51 -8.94 -6.16 -4.02
C ALA A 51 -9.03 -7.51 -4.74
N ASP A 52 -10.20 -8.17 -4.70
CA ASP A 52 -10.45 -9.44 -5.40
C ASP A 52 -10.26 -9.31 -6.93
N THR A 53 -10.70 -8.21 -7.54
CA THR A 53 -10.46 -7.97 -8.97
C THR A 53 -8.99 -7.60 -9.25
N ALA A 54 -8.35 -6.82 -8.39
CA ALA A 54 -6.94 -6.45 -8.55
C ALA A 54 -6.01 -7.67 -8.55
N VAL A 55 -6.33 -8.70 -7.74
CA VAL A 55 -5.63 -10.00 -7.74
C VAL A 55 -5.62 -10.62 -9.15
N ASN A 56 -6.74 -10.57 -9.86
CA ASN A 56 -6.84 -11.11 -11.22
C ASN A 56 -6.03 -10.29 -12.22
N LEU A 57 -5.96 -8.97 -12.06
CA LEU A 57 -5.14 -8.10 -12.91
C LEU A 57 -3.64 -8.43 -12.74
N ILE A 58 -3.18 -8.56 -11.49
CA ILE A 58 -1.79 -8.93 -11.17
C ILE A 58 -1.41 -10.25 -11.84
N ARG A 59 -2.27 -11.28 -11.73
CA ARG A 59 -2.02 -12.58 -12.36
C ARG A 59 -2.05 -12.58 -13.88
N LYS A 60 -2.75 -11.62 -14.48
CA LYS A 60 -2.77 -11.40 -15.94
C LYS A 60 -1.60 -10.55 -16.42
N ASP A 61 -0.56 -10.38 -15.61
CA ASP A 61 0.63 -9.59 -15.95
C ASP A 61 0.32 -8.12 -16.27
N THR A 62 -0.73 -7.59 -15.64
CA THR A 62 -1.08 -6.19 -15.80
C THR A 62 0.02 -5.32 -15.18
N SER A 63 0.38 -4.23 -15.86
CA SER A 63 1.37 -3.27 -15.35
C SER A 63 0.99 -2.73 -13.98
N CYS A 64 2.00 -2.47 -13.14
CA CYS A 64 1.81 -1.90 -11.81
C CYS A 64 0.93 -0.64 -11.85
N GLU A 65 1.21 0.25 -12.80
CA GLU A 65 0.45 1.46 -13.11
C GLU A 65 -1.05 1.19 -13.24
N ASN A 66 -1.44 0.23 -14.08
CA ASN A 66 -2.84 -0.08 -14.35
C ASN A 66 -3.53 -0.79 -13.17
N VAL A 67 -2.79 -1.60 -12.41
CA VAL A 67 -3.30 -2.18 -11.15
C VAL A 67 -3.58 -1.06 -10.13
N LEU A 68 -2.66 -0.11 -9.96
CA LEU A 68 -2.84 1.03 -9.06
C LEU A 68 -3.99 1.94 -9.51
N ARG A 69 -4.14 2.21 -10.81
CA ARG A 69 -5.27 2.98 -11.36
C ARG A 69 -6.61 2.32 -11.05
N PHE A 70 -6.69 1.00 -11.26
CA PHE A 70 -7.89 0.24 -10.95
C PHE A 70 -8.23 0.29 -9.45
N ILE A 71 -7.25 0.05 -8.58
CA ILE A 71 -7.43 0.12 -7.13
C ILE A 71 -7.86 1.53 -6.71
N THR A 72 -7.22 2.56 -7.25
CA THR A 72 -7.55 3.96 -6.96
C THR A 72 -9.01 4.26 -7.30
N ALA A 73 -9.47 3.87 -8.49
CA ALA A 73 -10.88 4.04 -8.88
C ALA A 73 -11.84 3.29 -7.93
N GLY A 74 -11.45 2.10 -7.48
CA GLY A 74 -12.21 1.33 -6.48
C GLY A 74 -12.29 2.02 -5.11
N ILE A 75 -11.18 2.59 -4.63
CA ILE A 75 -11.14 3.37 -3.38
C ILE A 75 -11.96 4.66 -3.51
N THR A 76 -11.85 5.39 -4.63
CA THR A 76 -12.68 6.57 -4.90
C THR A 76 -14.17 6.21 -4.89
N LYS A 77 -14.56 5.07 -5.47
CA LYS A 77 -15.94 4.57 -5.41
C LYS A 77 -16.36 4.24 -3.98
N ALA A 78 -15.51 3.56 -3.20
CA ALA A 78 -15.81 3.20 -1.82
C ALA A 78 -15.99 4.44 -0.93
N ASN A 79 -15.22 5.51 -1.18
CA ASN A 79 -15.30 6.77 -0.44
C ASN A 79 -16.46 7.69 -0.86
N LYS A 80 -17.28 7.33 -1.85
CA LYS A 80 -18.45 8.14 -2.26
C LYS A 80 -19.44 8.40 -1.12
N PHE A 81 -19.48 7.50 -0.14
CA PHE A 81 -20.36 7.57 1.03
C PHE A 81 -19.68 8.19 2.26
N THR A 82 -18.47 8.73 2.12
CA THR A 82 -17.85 9.53 3.17
C THR A 82 -18.61 10.86 3.31
N LEU A 83 -18.98 11.23 4.54
CA LEU A 83 -19.74 12.46 4.84
C LEU A 83 -18.93 13.73 4.53
N ASP A 84 -17.61 13.66 4.67
CA ASP A 84 -16.69 14.74 4.36
C ASP A 84 -16.53 14.88 2.83
N LEU A 85 -17.23 15.87 2.27
CA LEU A 85 -17.29 16.15 0.83
C LEU A 85 -15.91 16.43 0.25
N THR A 86 -15.11 17.21 0.97
CA THR A 86 -13.75 17.59 0.61
C THR A 86 -12.90 16.31 0.50
N LYS A 87 -12.85 15.45 1.54
CA LYS A 87 -12.12 14.18 1.46
C LYS A 87 -12.62 13.27 0.33
N ARG A 88 -13.92 13.29 0.03
CA ARG A 88 -14.50 12.49 -1.04
C ARG A 88 -14.04 12.95 -2.42
N GLU A 89 -14.10 14.26 -2.69
CA GLU A 89 -13.79 14.85 -4.01
C GLU A 89 -12.33 14.67 -4.41
N HIS A 90 -11.45 14.60 -3.42
CA HIS A 90 -10.00 14.51 -3.57
C HIS A 90 -9.44 13.10 -3.40
N THR A 91 -10.29 12.11 -3.10
CA THR A 91 -9.85 10.70 -3.04
C THR A 91 -9.38 10.24 -4.42
N GLY A 92 -8.13 9.77 -4.47
CA GLY A 92 -7.55 9.16 -5.66
C GLY A 92 -7.09 10.15 -6.74
N ILE A 93 -7.06 11.45 -6.44
CA ILE A 93 -6.39 12.44 -7.29
C ILE A 93 -4.89 12.40 -6.99
N LEU A 94 -4.06 12.23 -8.03
CA LEU A 94 -2.60 12.33 -7.89
C LEU A 94 -2.17 13.77 -7.66
N ARG A 95 -1.17 13.93 -6.79
CA ARG A 95 -0.57 15.24 -6.47
C ARG A 95 0.36 15.77 -7.57
N ALA A 96 0.79 14.89 -8.48
CA ALA A 96 1.60 15.23 -9.66
C ALA A 96 0.85 14.89 -10.94
N SER A 97 1.11 15.66 -12.00
CA SER A 97 0.62 15.32 -13.33
C SER A 97 1.33 14.07 -13.86
N ARG A 98 0.55 13.11 -14.33
CA ARG A 98 1.02 11.85 -14.91
C ARG A 98 -0.02 11.35 -15.90
N GLU A 99 0.43 10.88 -17.05
CA GLU A 99 -0.47 10.43 -18.11
C GLU A 99 -1.44 9.34 -17.61
N GLY A 100 -2.72 9.46 -17.99
CA GLY A 100 -3.75 8.50 -17.58
C GLY A 100 -4.25 8.64 -16.14
N TRP A 101 -3.74 9.60 -15.36
CA TRP A 101 -4.21 9.89 -14.01
C TRP A 101 -4.95 11.22 -13.90
N ARG A 102 -5.96 11.24 -13.02
CA ARG A 102 -6.56 12.49 -12.56
C ARG A 102 -5.58 13.20 -11.62
N SER A 103 -5.30 14.47 -11.89
CA SER A 103 -4.39 15.32 -11.11
C SER A 103 -4.83 16.79 -11.18
N GLY A 104 -4.12 17.68 -10.49
CA GLY A 104 -4.28 19.14 -10.65
C GLY A 104 -5.50 19.74 -9.96
N SER A 105 -5.92 19.20 -8.81
CA SER A 105 -7.01 19.82 -8.05
C SER A 105 -6.52 21.02 -7.22
N ASN A 106 -7.46 21.79 -6.68
CA ASN A 106 -7.17 22.91 -5.79
C ASN A 106 -7.03 22.51 -4.30
N TRP A 107 -6.81 21.22 -3.98
CA TRP A 107 -6.76 20.71 -2.58
C TRP A 107 -5.79 21.49 -1.70
N ASN A 108 -4.59 21.74 -2.23
CA ASN A 108 -3.53 22.43 -1.51
C ASN A 108 -3.33 23.81 -2.11
N LYS A 109 -4.06 24.80 -1.58
CA LYS A 109 -3.77 26.22 -1.78
C LYS A 109 -2.34 26.62 -1.34
N TYR A 110 -1.65 25.75 -0.59
CA TYR A 110 -0.36 26.03 0.06
C TYR A 110 0.78 25.09 -0.35
N ASP A 111 0.68 24.37 -1.47
CA ASP A 111 1.70 23.44 -2.03
C ASP A 111 2.17 22.27 -1.14
N ILE A 112 1.85 22.26 0.16
CA ILE A 112 2.29 21.27 1.14
C ILE A 112 1.09 20.48 1.63
N LEU A 113 1.14 19.15 1.48
CA LEU A 113 0.20 18.25 2.14
C LEU A 113 0.75 17.96 3.55
N ALA A 114 -0.06 18.18 4.58
CA ALA A 114 0.31 17.92 5.96
C ALA A 114 -0.79 17.19 6.73
N THR A 115 -0.39 16.39 7.71
CA THR A 115 -1.30 15.72 8.66
C THR A 115 -0.96 16.13 10.08
N ASP A 116 -1.84 16.87 10.73
CA ASP A 116 -1.75 17.23 12.15
C ASP A 116 -1.92 15.99 13.05
N TYR A 117 -1.01 15.82 14.01
CA TYR A 117 -1.12 14.80 15.05
C TYR A 117 -1.01 15.35 16.49
N SER A 118 -0.92 16.66 16.67
CA SER A 118 -0.79 17.37 17.96
C SER A 118 -2.01 17.22 18.87
N HIS A 119 -3.20 17.12 18.28
CA HIS A 119 -4.43 17.14 19.07
C HIS A 119 -4.53 15.94 20.03
N ARG A 120 -4.87 16.16 21.30
CA ARG A 120 -4.99 15.09 22.31
C ARG A 120 -5.97 13.97 21.92
N LYS A 121 -6.99 14.28 21.11
CA LYS A 121 -7.95 13.30 20.55
C LYS A 121 -7.59 12.83 19.14
N SER A 122 -6.40 13.15 18.64
CA SER A 122 -5.92 12.68 17.34
C SER A 122 -5.92 11.16 17.32
N ILE A 123 -6.41 10.57 16.24
CA ILE A 123 -6.34 9.12 16.00
C ILE A 123 -4.89 8.63 15.86
N TYR A 124 -3.95 9.55 15.63
CA TYR A 124 -2.51 9.30 15.53
C TYR A 124 -1.78 9.39 16.88
N LYS A 125 -2.49 9.70 17.98
CA LYS A 125 -1.87 9.94 19.29
C LYS A 125 -1.02 8.78 19.78
N SER A 126 -1.36 7.53 19.44
CA SER A 126 -0.56 6.36 19.82
C SER A 126 0.84 6.33 19.19
N TYR A 127 1.06 7.10 18.13
CA TYR A 127 2.34 7.22 17.43
C TYR A 127 3.12 8.48 17.80
N GLU A 128 2.52 9.44 18.52
CA GLU A 128 3.09 10.76 18.81
C GLU A 128 4.53 10.67 19.35
N LEU A 129 4.78 9.93 20.43
CA LEU A 129 6.13 9.81 21.00
C LEU A 129 7.18 9.27 20.01
N ARG A 130 6.76 8.42 19.05
CA ARG A 130 7.66 7.90 18.02
C ARG A 130 7.88 8.92 16.91
N LEU A 131 6.83 9.67 16.55
CA LEU A 131 6.87 10.74 15.56
C LEU A 131 7.67 11.95 16.06
N ASP A 132 7.51 12.34 17.32
CA ASP A 132 8.25 13.43 17.95
C ASP A 132 9.76 13.13 17.96
N LYS A 133 10.14 11.89 18.28
CA LYS A 133 11.56 11.47 18.19
C LYS A 133 12.15 11.65 16.78
N ARG A 134 11.33 11.61 15.73
CA ARG A 134 11.77 11.80 14.33
C ARG A 134 11.94 13.27 13.96
N ILE A 135 11.52 14.21 14.81
CA ILE A 135 11.79 15.64 14.63
C ILE A 135 13.30 15.88 14.79
N ASP A 136 13.86 15.38 15.89
CA ASP A 136 15.30 15.51 16.18
C ASP A 136 16.15 14.44 15.50
N ASN A 137 15.54 13.31 15.12
CA ASN A 137 16.22 12.17 14.48
C ASN A 137 15.49 11.79 13.18
N PRO A 138 15.53 12.63 12.15
CA PRO A 138 14.87 12.35 10.88
C PRO A 138 15.37 11.03 10.28
N LEU A 139 14.49 10.34 9.56
CA LEU A 139 14.84 9.10 8.87
C LEU A 139 15.91 9.36 7.80
N GLU A 140 16.78 8.37 7.59
CA GLU A 140 17.70 8.38 6.48
C GLU A 140 16.93 8.13 5.18
N ASN A 141 17.27 8.88 4.12
CA ASN A 141 16.62 8.72 2.83
C ASN A 141 17.47 7.88 1.88
N PRO A 142 17.12 6.60 1.65
CA PRO A 142 17.87 5.76 0.72
C PRO A 142 17.61 6.11 -0.75
N TYR A 143 16.61 6.96 -1.06
CA TYR A 143 16.25 7.35 -2.43
C TYR A 143 16.38 8.86 -2.64
N PRO A 144 17.44 9.36 -3.31
CA PRO A 144 17.70 10.79 -3.42
C PRO A 144 16.60 11.57 -4.18
N TYR A 145 15.84 10.89 -5.04
CA TYR A 145 14.75 11.46 -5.86
C TYR A 145 13.35 11.25 -5.27
N ILE A 146 13.21 10.60 -4.11
CA ILE A 146 11.93 10.42 -3.41
C ILE A 146 11.98 11.20 -2.11
N ASN A 147 11.07 12.16 -1.92
CA ASN A 147 11.02 12.89 -0.67
C ASN A 147 10.23 12.12 0.39
N LEU A 148 10.82 12.00 1.58
CA LEU A 148 10.16 11.36 2.71
C LEU A 148 9.18 12.30 3.40
N THR A 149 8.04 11.76 3.83
CA THR A 149 7.25 12.37 4.91
C THR A 149 8.12 12.57 6.16
N ARG A 150 8.07 13.76 6.76
CA ARG A 150 8.85 14.13 7.96
C ARG A 150 7.94 14.66 9.06
N SER A 151 8.27 14.34 10.31
CA SER A 151 7.71 15.01 11.47
C SER A 151 8.27 16.42 11.57
N VAL A 152 7.41 17.40 11.86
CA VAL A 152 7.78 18.80 12.05
C VAL A 152 7.10 19.33 13.30
N SER A 153 7.84 20.07 14.12
CA SER A 153 7.30 20.87 15.23
C SER A 153 7.10 22.32 14.77
N GLY A 154 5.90 22.86 14.99
CA GLY A 154 5.57 24.28 14.96
C GLY A 154 5.33 24.82 16.37
N SER A 155 4.98 26.11 16.50
CA SER A 155 4.86 26.78 17.81
C SER A 155 3.88 26.08 18.77
N ASP A 156 2.75 25.57 18.25
CA ASP A 156 1.70 24.89 19.03
C ASP A 156 1.18 23.62 18.35
N THR A 157 1.82 23.19 17.26
CA THR A 157 1.35 22.06 16.45
C THR A 157 2.49 21.17 15.98
N HIS A 158 2.29 19.86 16.07
CA HIS A 158 3.14 18.83 15.48
C HIS A 158 2.39 18.21 14.30
N PHE A 159 3.06 18.15 13.15
CA PHE A 159 2.47 17.62 11.93
C PHE A 159 3.45 16.80 11.12
N LEU A 160 2.90 15.87 10.34
CA LEU A 160 3.61 15.15 9.31
C LEU A 160 3.56 16.00 8.05
N ARG A 161 4.70 16.54 7.63
CA ARG A 161 4.86 17.15 6.31
C ARG A 161 5.12 16.03 5.31
N HIS A 162 4.16 15.77 4.42
CA HIS A 162 4.28 14.71 3.42
C HIS A 162 5.34 15.02 2.35
N GLY A 163 5.88 13.98 1.70
CA GLY A 163 6.85 14.12 0.62
C GLY A 163 6.40 15.09 -0.48
N ASP A 164 7.35 15.78 -1.12
CA ASP A 164 7.07 16.76 -2.17
C ASP A 164 6.29 16.15 -3.34
N LYS A 165 5.30 16.88 -3.86
CA LYS A 165 4.53 16.43 -5.04
C LYS A 165 5.42 16.16 -6.25
N ASN A 166 6.52 16.91 -6.40
CA ASN A 166 7.45 16.75 -7.51
C ASN A 166 8.18 15.40 -7.50
N SER A 167 8.24 14.74 -6.34
CA SER A 167 8.85 13.40 -6.20
C SER A 167 7.87 12.24 -6.43
N VAL A 168 6.58 12.53 -6.62
CA VAL A 168 5.52 11.49 -6.73
C VAL A 168 5.73 10.61 -7.96
N ASN A 169 6.07 11.17 -9.12
CA ASN A 169 6.29 10.38 -10.32
C ASN A 169 7.50 9.45 -10.16
N ALA A 170 8.61 9.96 -9.63
CA ALA A 170 9.80 9.15 -9.35
C ALA A 170 9.50 8.01 -8.36
N ALA A 171 8.65 8.26 -7.35
CA ALA A 171 8.22 7.24 -6.41
C ALA A 171 7.34 6.17 -7.07
N LEU A 172 6.42 6.55 -7.96
CA LEU A 172 5.58 5.61 -8.69
C LEU A 172 6.40 4.79 -9.71
N ASP A 173 7.39 5.40 -10.36
CA ASP A 173 8.30 4.70 -11.28
C ASP A 173 9.12 3.65 -10.51
N MET A 174 9.71 4.01 -9.37
CA MET A 174 10.42 3.05 -8.50
C MET A 174 9.50 1.90 -8.03
N VAL A 175 8.26 2.20 -7.62
CA VAL A 175 7.28 1.16 -7.26
C VAL A 175 6.97 0.25 -8.46
N GLY A 176 6.87 0.81 -9.66
CA GLY A 176 6.68 0.06 -10.90
C GLY A 176 7.87 -0.86 -11.23
N GLU A 177 9.09 -0.37 -11.05
CA GLU A 177 10.33 -1.14 -11.22
C GLU A 177 10.42 -2.27 -10.20
N LEU A 178 10.18 -1.99 -8.92
CA LEU A 178 10.19 -3.01 -7.87
C LEU A 178 9.15 -4.10 -8.13
N TYR A 179 7.94 -3.71 -8.53
CA TYR A 179 6.89 -4.64 -8.90
C TYR A 179 7.31 -5.52 -10.09
N LYS A 180 7.80 -4.91 -11.17
CA LYS A 180 8.18 -5.63 -12.39
C LYS A 180 9.35 -6.60 -12.14
N ASN A 181 10.38 -6.14 -11.45
CA ASN A 181 11.64 -6.88 -11.32
C ASN A 181 11.61 -7.90 -10.18
N HIS A 182 10.88 -7.62 -9.10
CA HIS A 182 10.95 -8.46 -7.90
C HIS A 182 9.63 -9.14 -7.53
N ILE A 183 8.48 -8.63 -7.96
CA ILE A 183 7.18 -9.24 -7.66
C ILE A 183 6.63 -10.07 -8.82
N ALA A 184 6.68 -9.55 -10.06
CA ALA A 184 6.03 -10.17 -11.21
C ALA A 184 6.55 -11.59 -11.50
N LYS A 185 7.84 -11.86 -11.25
CA LYS A 185 8.44 -13.20 -11.36
C LYS A 185 7.69 -14.27 -10.55
N TYR A 186 7.16 -13.89 -9.37
CA TYR A 186 6.43 -14.81 -8.49
C TYR A 186 5.02 -15.13 -8.97
N THR A 187 4.45 -14.33 -9.89
CA THR A 187 3.12 -14.60 -10.44
C THR A 187 3.10 -15.78 -11.42
N LYS A 188 4.29 -16.26 -11.83
CA LYS A 188 4.49 -17.31 -12.84
C LYS A 188 4.95 -18.64 -12.25
N ILE A 189 5.16 -18.71 -10.93
CA ILE A 189 5.69 -19.90 -10.25
C ILE A 189 4.87 -20.23 -9.01
N ASP A 190 5.02 -21.45 -8.52
CA ASP A 190 4.49 -21.86 -7.23
C ASP A 190 5.33 -21.29 -6.10
N VAL A 191 4.78 -20.29 -5.43
CA VAL A 191 5.42 -19.65 -4.28
C VAL A 191 5.51 -20.66 -3.13
N GLN A 192 6.73 -20.85 -2.62
CA GLN A 192 7.07 -21.70 -1.48
C GLN A 192 7.49 -20.85 -0.27
N PRO A 193 7.49 -21.40 0.95
CA PRO A 193 7.88 -20.67 2.17
C PRO A 193 9.25 -19.97 2.10
N GLU A 194 10.24 -20.54 1.42
CA GLU A 194 11.56 -19.96 1.23
C GLU A 194 11.54 -18.65 0.43
N HIS A 195 10.55 -18.45 -0.44
CA HIS A 195 10.38 -17.21 -1.20
C HIS A 195 9.80 -16.07 -0.35
N LEU A 196 9.19 -16.40 0.79
CA LEU A 196 8.40 -15.46 1.57
C LEU A 196 9.23 -14.28 2.11
N LYS A 197 10.50 -14.50 2.44
CA LYS A 197 11.38 -13.42 2.89
C LYS A 197 11.59 -12.39 1.77
N ASP A 198 11.97 -12.83 0.56
CA ASP A 198 12.17 -11.92 -0.58
C ASP A 198 10.88 -11.17 -0.92
N ILE A 199 9.74 -11.87 -0.95
CA ILE A 199 8.44 -11.26 -1.22
C ILE A 199 8.08 -10.21 -0.16
N ASN A 200 8.21 -10.54 1.13
CA ASN A 200 7.90 -9.62 2.22
C ASN A 200 8.80 -8.38 2.17
N ASP A 201 10.10 -8.55 1.91
CA ASP A 201 11.06 -7.45 1.83
C ASP A 201 10.69 -6.48 0.69
N ASN A 202 10.35 -6.99 -0.49
CA ASN A 202 9.95 -6.17 -1.64
C ASN A 202 8.58 -5.51 -1.46
N VAL A 203 7.60 -6.23 -0.89
CA VAL A 203 6.27 -5.66 -0.59
C VAL A 203 6.38 -4.57 0.49
N ALA A 204 7.24 -4.76 1.50
CA ALA A 204 7.50 -3.77 2.53
C ALA A 204 8.11 -2.49 1.94
N GLU A 205 9.08 -2.62 1.04
CA GLU A 205 9.72 -1.49 0.36
C GLU A 205 8.74 -0.69 -0.50
N ILE A 206 7.94 -1.38 -1.31
CA ILE A 206 6.82 -0.76 -2.05
C ILE A 206 5.88 0.00 -1.10
N ARG A 207 5.50 -0.63 0.03
CA ARG A 207 4.61 0.01 1.00
C ARG A 207 5.25 1.24 1.64
N TRP A 208 6.53 1.18 1.97
CA TRP A 208 7.28 2.25 2.61
C TRP A 208 7.40 3.46 1.68
N ILE A 209 7.77 3.23 0.41
CA ILE A 209 7.83 4.28 -0.62
C ILE A 209 6.47 4.96 -0.79
N LEU A 210 5.38 4.18 -0.96
CA LEU A 210 4.03 4.73 -1.12
C LEU A 210 3.53 5.48 0.12
N ALA A 211 3.97 5.11 1.33
CA ALA A 211 3.71 5.89 2.53
C ALA A 211 4.39 7.26 2.44
N HIS A 212 5.69 7.26 2.24
CA HIS A 212 6.50 8.47 2.32
C HIS A 212 6.23 9.47 1.20
N SER A 213 6.03 9.00 -0.03
CA SER A 213 5.69 9.88 -1.16
C SER A 213 4.27 10.41 -1.07
N THR A 214 3.36 9.67 -0.42
CA THR A 214 1.92 9.97 -0.32
C THR A 214 1.38 10.45 -1.68
N PRO A 215 1.29 9.57 -2.71
CA PRO A 215 1.09 10.00 -4.11
C PRO A 215 -0.23 10.73 -4.37
N TRP A 216 -1.27 10.36 -3.63
CA TRP A 216 -2.62 10.90 -3.80
C TRP A 216 -2.91 11.96 -2.73
N GLU A 217 -3.68 12.97 -3.11
CA GLU A 217 -4.15 14.03 -2.20
C GLU A 217 -4.93 13.45 -1.01
N ARG A 218 -5.70 12.39 -1.29
CA ARG A 218 -6.39 11.59 -0.29
C ARG A 218 -6.46 10.12 -0.71
N GLY A 219 -6.29 9.22 0.25
CA GLY A 219 -6.50 7.78 0.09
C GLY A 219 -5.23 6.94 -0.07
N SER A 220 -4.04 7.54 0.00
CA SER A 220 -2.75 6.85 -0.23
C SER A 220 -2.56 5.59 0.61
N ASP A 221 -2.84 5.63 1.92
CA ASP A 221 -2.75 4.44 2.78
C ASP A 221 -3.70 3.32 2.32
N SER A 222 -4.97 3.65 2.04
CA SER A 222 -5.94 2.65 1.61
C SER A 222 -5.58 2.03 0.26
N ILE A 223 -5.13 2.84 -0.70
CA ILE A 223 -4.70 2.37 -2.02
C ILE A 223 -3.48 1.45 -1.88
N ALA A 224 -2.46 1.87 -1.13
CA ALA A 224 -1.26 1.08 -0.89
C ALA A 224 -1.57 -0.22 -0.14
N ASN A 225 -2.42 -0.18 0.89
CA ASN A 225 -2.82 -1.36 1.66
C ASN A 225 -3.58 -2.38 0.80
N VAL A 226 -4.48 -1.93 -0.07
CA VAL A 226 -5.16 -2.82 -1.03
C VAL A 226 -4.16 -3.41 -2.01
N PHE A 227 -3.22 -2.61 -2.52
CA PHE A 227 -2.24 -3.07 -3.49
C PHE A 227 -1.35 -4.18 -2.92
N ILE A 228 -0.74 -3.99 -1.75
CA ILE A 228 0.10 -5.03 -1.13
C ILE A 228 -0.67 -6.30 -0.79
N ARG A 229 -1.94 -6.17 -0.38
CA ARG A 229 -2.78 -7.33 -0.06
C ARG A 229 -3.19 -8.09 -1.31
N ALA A 230 -3.47 -7.37 -2.39
CA ALA A 230 -3.72 -7.96 -3.70
C ALA A 230 -2.49 -8.69 -4.22
N ILE A 231 -1.27 -8.15 -4.04
CA ILE A 231 -0.02 -8.85 -4.32
C ILE A 231 0.06 -10.15 -3.53
N TYR A 232 -0.04 -10.11 -2.19
CA TYR A 232 0.04 -11.32 -1.37
C TYR A 232 -0.94 -12.39 -1.83
N LYS A 233 -2.22 -12.03 -2.01
CA LYS A 233 -3.22 -13.00 -2.44
C LYS A 233 -2.97 -13.53 -3.84
N ALA A 234 -2.52 -12.68 -4.78
CA ALA A 234 -2.17 -13.10 -6.14
C ALA A 234 -1.03 -14.12 -6.17
N LEU A 235 -0.16 -14.10 -5.15
CA LEU A 235 0.96 -15.01 -4.96
C LEU A 235 0.62 -16.23 -4.08
N GLY A 236 -0.64 -16.43 -3.70
CA GLY A 236 -1.04 -17.54 -2.82
C GLY A 236 -0.68 -17.34 -1.35
N ILE A 237 -0.43 -16.10 -0.92
CA ILE A 237 -0.04 -15.77 0.46
C ILE A 237 -1.25 -15.18 1.21
N LYS A 238 -1.54 -15.71 2.40
CA LYS A 238 -2.55 -15.15 3.30
C LYS A 238 -1.94 -14.04 4.14
N ALA A 239 -2.28 -12.79 3.83
CA ALA A 239 -2.12 -11.67 4.74
C ALA A 239 -3.35 -11.54 5.66
N THR A 240 -3.13 -11.58 6.98
CA THR A 240 -4.17 -11.38 8.01
C THR A 240 -4.48 -9.89 8.20
N PRO A 241 -5.47 -9.48 9.01
CA PRO A 241 -5.63 -8.07 9.38
C PRO A 241 -4.36 -7.50 10.02
N LEU A 242 -4.25 -6.18 10.08
CA LEU A 242 -3.14 -5.53 10.79
C LEU A 242 -3.25 -5.79 12.30
N ALA A 243 -2.12 -5.95 12.96
CA ALA A 243 -2.06 -6.10 14.41
C ALA A 243 -2.69 -4.87 15.11
N LYS A 244 -3.22 -5.09 16.31
CA LYS A 244 -3.83 -4.02 17.11
C LYS A 244 -2.82 -2.89 17.34
N GLY A 245 -3.25 -1.66 17.08
CA GLY A 245 -2.41 -0.47 17.26
C GLY A 245 -1.47 -0.18 16.10
N VAL A 246 -1.45 -1.00 15.04
CA VAL A 246 -0.54 -0.86 13.90
C VAL A 246 -1.22 -0.16 12.72
N SER A 247 -0.54 0.85 12.16
CA SER A 247 -0.84 1.43 10.85
C SER A 247 0.45 1.44 10.02
N LEU A 248 0.38 0.94 8.79
CA LEU A 248 1.57 0.71 7.97
C LEU A 248 2.26 2.02 7.55
N ASP A 249 1.51 3.09 7.31
CA ASP A 249 2.07 4.41 7.01
C ASP A 249 2.73 5.04 8.22
N LEU A 250 2.08 5.01 9.40
CA LEU A 250 2.67 5.55 10.62
C LEU A 250 3.90 4.73 11.08
N GLU A 251 3.90 3.41 10.86
CA GLU A 251 5.08 2.58 11.05
C GLU A 251 6.22 3.00 10.12
N ALA A 252 5.93 3.28 8.84
CA ALA A 252 6.93 3.74 7.87
C ALA A 252 7.52 5.09 8.30
N TYR A 253 6.67 6.07 8.69
CA TYR A 253 7.12 7.39 9.16
C TYR A 253 8.01 7.34 10.40
N CYS A 254 8.00 6.23 11.15
CA CYS A 254 8.77 6.05 12.37
C CYS A 254 9.99 5.13 12.22
N THR A 255 10.23 4.54 11.04
CA THR A 255 11.13 3.39 10.91
C THR A 255 11.95 3.45 9.62
N GLU A 256 13.28 3.36 9.76
CA GLU A 256 14.20 3.21 8.62
C GLU A 256 13.80 2.02 7.75
N LEU A 257 14.03 2.13 6.43
CA LEU A 257 13.59 1.14 5.45
C LEU A 257 14.02 -0.29 5.81
N ASP A 258 15.29 -0.53 6.10
CA ASP A 258 15.79 -1.87 6.44
C ASP A 258 15.10 -2.46 7.67
N ARG A 259 14.87 -1.63 8.68
CA ARG A 259 14.16 -2.05 9.90
C ARG A 259 12.68 -2.26 9.63
N TYR A 260 12.08 -1.46 8.75
CA TYR A 260 10.69 -1.60 8.33
C TYR A 260 10.50 -2.93 7.59
N LYS A 261 11.37 -3.27 6.62
CA LYS A 261 11.39 -4.56 5.91
C LYS A 261 11.47 -5.74 6.88
N LYS A 262 12.44 -5.71 7.81
CA LYS A 262 12.62 -6.75 8.83
C LYS A 262 11.39 -6.93 9.74
N LYS A 263 10.71 -5.85 10.09
CA LYS A 263 9.52 -5.88 10.95
C LYS A 263 8.23 -6.13 10.20
N PHE A 264 8.19 -5.93 8.89
CA PHE A 264 6.95 -5.89 8.12
C PHE A 264 6.01 -7.08 8.34
N PRO A 265 6.49 -8.34 8.43
CA PRO A 265 5.61 -9.48 8.72
C PRO A 265 4.93 -9.38 10.09
N THR A 266 5.55 -8.71 11.07
CA THR A 266 5.03 -8.55 12.44
C THR A 266 3.96 -7.47 12.58
N TYR A 267 3.72 -6.68 11.52
CA TYR A 267 2.66 -5.66 11.50
C TYR A 267 1.26 -6.24 11.25
N PHE A 268 1.19 -7.53 10.91
CA PHE A 268 -0.04 -8.29 10.77
C PHE A 268 -0.37 -9.04 12.07
N GLU A 269 -1.64 -9.37 12.32
CA GLU A 269 -2.06 -10.16 13.50
C GLU A 269 -1.32 -11.51 13.57
N LYS A 270 -1.10 -12.10 12.39
CA LYS A 270 -0.18 -13.21 12.17
C LYS A 270 0.67 -12.90 10.95
N PRO A 271 1.97 -13.26 10.94
CA PRO A 271 2.82 -13.10 9.76
C PRO A 271 2.16 -13.66 8.50
N PRO A 272 2.33 -13.01 7.33
CA PRO A 272 1.85 -13.56 6.08
C PRO A 272 2.36 -14.98 5.87
N GLU A 273 1.49 -15.89 5.42
CA GLU A 273 1.82 -17.31 5.26
C GLU A 273 1.50 -17.79 3.84
N VAL A 274 2.37 -18.63 3.27
CA VAL A 274 2.09 -19.30 2.00
C VAL A 274 1.00 -20.35 2.22
N ILE A 275 -0.03 -20.32 1.38
CA ILE A 275 -1.11 -21.31 1.38
C ILE A 275 -0.79 -22.37 0.33
N LEU A 276 -0.24 -23.49 0.80
CA LEU A 276 -0.11 -24.74 0.06
C LEU A 276 -1.47 -25.44 -0.06
#